data_AF-A0A0U5NJJ5-F1
#
_entry.id   AF-A0A0U5NJJ5-F1
#
_cell.length_a   1.000
_cell.length_b   1.000
_cell.length_c   1.000
_cell.angle_alpha   90.00
_cell.angle_beta   90.00
_cell.angle_gamma   90.00
#
_symmetry.space_group_name_H-M   'P 1'
#
loop_
_entity.id
_entity.type
_entity.pdbx_description
1 polymer ?
#
loop_
_entity_poly.entity_id
_entity_poly.type
_entity_poly.pdbx_seq_one_letter_code
_entity_poly.pdbx_strand_id
1 'polypeptide(L)' 'MRKYDDFLAEQLQDEEFKKEYDNQQPEFDEISAIVDARVSQNLTQK' A
#
# COMPACT_ATOMS: atom_id res chain seq x y z
N MET A 1 -5.02 -8.16 11.33
CA MET A 1 -4.54 -8.05 9.94
C MET A 1 -5.47 -8.66 8.91
N ARG A 2 -6.11 -9.82 9.15
CA ARG A 2 -7.03 -10.46 8.17
C ARG A 2 -8.06 -9.53 7.48
N LYS A 3 -8.71 -8.60 8.21
CA LYS A 3 -9.79 -7.77 7.64
C LYS A 3 -9.41 -6.89 6.45
N TYR A 4 -8.19 -6.34 6.41
CA TYR A 4 -7.79 -5.46 5.30
C TYR A 4 -7.32 -6.30 4.11
N ASP A 5 -6.50 -7.31 4.36
CA ASP A 5 -5.98 -8.18 3.30
C ASP A 5 -7.12 -8.92 2.58
N ASP A 6 -8.13 -9.39 3.34
CA ASP A 6 -9.34 -10.02 2.79
C ASP A 6 -10.16 -9.02 1.95
N PHE A 7 -10.36 -7.79 2.46
CA PHE A 7 -11.06 -6.73 1.73
C PHE A 7 -10.34 -6.34 0.44
N LEU A 8 -9.02 -6.14 0.50
CA LEU A 8 -8.22 -5.79 -0.67
C LEU A 8 -8.28 -6.93 -1.71
N ALA A 9 -8.18 -8.18 -1.28
CA ALA A 9 -8.29 -9.33 -2.18
C ALA A 9 -9.66 -9.41 -2.87
N GLU A 10 -10.75 -9.04 -2.19
CA GLU A 10 -12.09 -8.92 -2.80
C GLU A 10 -12.14 -7.78 -3.83
N GLN A 11 -11.59 -6.60 -3.52
CA GLN A 11 -11.58 -5.47 -4.46
C GLN A 11 -10.71 -5.73 -5.70
N LEU A 12 -9.60 -6.46 -5.55
CA LEU A 12 -8.70 -6.82 -6.67
C LEU A 12 -9.31 -7.83 -7.65
N GLN A 13 -10.51 -8.37 -7.37
CA GLN A 13 -11.27 -9.17 -8.35
C GLN A 13 -11.87 -8.30 -9.46
N ASP A 14 -12.07 -7.00 -9.20
CA ASP A 14 -12.49 -6.03 -10.22
C ASP A 14 -11.29 -5.63 -11.09
N GLU A 15 -11.39 -5.87 -12.40
CA GLU A 15 -10.29 -5.65 -13.35
C GLU A 15 -9.94 -4.17 -13.54
N GLU A 16 -10.92 -3.26 -13.44
CA GLU A 16 -10.70 -1.82 -13.55
C GLU A 16 -9.98 -1.30 -12.31
N PHE A 17 -10.44 -1.71 -11.13
CA PHE A 17 -9.78 -1.39 -9.87
C PHE A 17 -8.36 -1.93 -9.82
N LYS A 18 -8.16 -3.21 -10.18
CA LYS A 18 -6.84 -3.84 -10.17
C LYS A 18 -5.86 -3.11 -11.09
N LYS A 19 -6.29 -2.72 -12.29
CA LYS A 19 -5.45 -2.01 -13.24
C LYS A 19 -4.97 -0.67 -12.68
N GLU A 20 -5.87 0.12 -12.09
CA GLU A 20 -5.51 1.40 -11.49
C GLU A 20 -4.68 1.23 -10.20
N TYR A 21 -4.92 0.16 -9.44
CA TYR A 21 -4.10 -0.20 -8.28
C TYR A 21 -2.67 -0.58 -8.68
N ASP A 22 -2.52 -1.40 -9.73
CA ASP A 22 -1.23 -1.82 -10.28
C ASP A 22 -0.47 -0.63 -10.89
N ASN A 23 -1.17 0.29 -11.57
CA ASN A 23 -0.58 1.52 -12.12
C ASN A 23 0.00 2.44 -11.03
N GLN A 24 -0.57 2.43 -9.82
CA GLN A 24 -0.16 3.26 -8.68
C GLN A 24 0.92 2.60 -7.79
N GLN A 25 1.32 1.36 -8.08
CA GLN A 25 2.36 0.68 -7.31
C GLN A 25 3.68 1.45 -7.22
N PRO A 26 4.18 2.13 -8.28
CA PRO A 26 5.41 2.91 -8.17
C PRO A 26 5.36 3.98 -7.08
N GLU A 27 4.23 4.66 -6.93
CA GLU A 27 4.02 5.67 -5.90
C GLU A 27 3.90 5.04 -4.51
N PHE A 28 3.24 3.88 -4.39
CA PHE A 28 3.16 3.15 -3.13
C PHE A 28 4.53 2.62 -2.68
N ASP A 29 5.38 2.18 -3.61
CA ASP A 29 6.74 1.74 -3.33
C ASP A 29 7.59 2.90 -2.78
N GLU A 30 7.49 4.10 -3.37
CA GLU A 30 8.18 5.29 -2.87
C GLU A 30 7.72 5.66 -1.45
N ILE A 31 6.39 5.68 -1.22
CA ILE A 31 5.82 5.97 0.10
C ILE A 31 6.28 4.93 1.12
N SER A 32 6.29 3.64 0.75
CA SER A 32 6.72 2.55 1.62
C SER A 32 8.20 2.70 2.00
N ALA A 33 9.06 3.03 1.04
CA ALA A 33 10.46 3.30 1.30
C ALA A 33 10.67 4.47 2.28
N ILE A 34 9.89 5.55 2.17
CA ILE A 34 9.94 6.68 3.10
C ILE A 34 9.46 6.28 4.50
N VAL A 35 8.37 5.51 4.59
CA VAL A 35 7.84 5.01 5.86
C VAL A 35 8.88 4.12 6.55
N ASP A 36 9.49 3.18 5.83
CA ASP A 36 10.52 2.28 6.35
C ASP A 36 11.78 3.06 6.80
N ALA A 37 12.20 4.06 6.02
CA ALA A 37 13.30 4.94 6.39
C ALA A 37 13.03 5.74 7.67
N ARG A 38 11.77 6.12 7.94
CA ARG A 38 11.38 6.82 9.17
C ARG A 38 11.26 5.88 10.35
N VAL A 39 10.68 4.70 10.15
CA VAL A 39 10.55 3.67 11.18
C VAL A 39 11.93 3.19 11.63
N SER A 40 12.86 2.94 10.69
CA SER A 40 14.25 2.59 11.01
C SER A 40 14.99 3.68 11.80
N GLN A 41 14.57 4.94 11.66
CA GLN A 41 15.10 6.07 12.43
C GLN A 41 14.30 6.38 13.72
N ASN A 42 13.31 5.56 14.09
CA ASN A 42 12.41 5.76 15.23
C ASN A 42 11.68 7.13 15.22
N LEU A 43 11.35 7.64 14.03
CA LEU A 43 10.66 8.92 13.84
C LEU A 43 9.14 8.71 13.71
N THR A 44 8.34 9.34 14.58
CA THR A 44 6.86 9.29 14.49
C THR A 44 6.31 10.33 13.53
N GLN A 45 5.10 10.13 13.00
CA GLN A 45 4.35 11.16 12.27
C GLN A 45 3.61 12.03 13.29
N LYS A 46 3.56 13.35 13.06
CA LYS A 46 2.76 14.30 13.86
C LYS A 46 1.47 14.63 13.14
#